data_AF-A0A1F9UDB2-F1
#
_entry.id   AF-A0A1F9UDB2-F1
#
_cell.length_a   1.000
_cell.length_b   1.000
_cell.length_c   1.000
_cell.angle_alpha   90.00
_cell.angle_beta   90.00
_cell.angle_gamma   90.00
#
_symmetry.space_group_name_H-M   'P 1'
#
loop_
_entity.id
_entity.type
_entity.pdbx_description
1 polymer ?
#
loop_
_entity_poly.entity_id
_entity_poly.type
_entity_poly.pdbx_seq_one_letter_code
_entity_poly.pdbx_strand_id
1 'polypeptide(L)'
;MIMMLSSIDDVSAVPRRMALALAAAFYGLGSGYLLFLPMGGKLRRRSEEELLIKEIIIRGVLLLQSGATPSVVEANLKAYLEPAKRLVVKGPSAVPAQ
;
A
#
# COMPACT_ATOMS: atom_id res chain seq x y z
N MET A 1 -16.21 -16.70 -26.75
CA MET A 1 -15.87 -18.02 -27.31
C MET A 1 -17.03 -19.01 -27.24
N ILE A 2 -17.66 -19.22 -26.08
CA ILE A 2 -18.86 -20.10 -25.97
C ILE A 2 -19.97 -19.72 -26.96
N MET A 3 -20.30 -18.43 -27.07
CA MET A 3 -21.32 -17.92 -27.99
C MET A 3 -20.94 -17.98 -29.48
N MET A 4 -19.65 -18.16 -29.79
CA MET A 4 -19.17 -18.38 -31.17
C MET A 4 -19.24 -19.85 -31.56
N LEU A 5 -18.94 -20.76 -30.63
CA LEU A 5 -18.94 -22.20 -30.87
C LEU A 5 -20.36 -22.79 -30.93
N SER A 6 -21.37 -22.14 -30.34
CA SER A 6 -22.75 -22.66 -30.33
C SER A 6 -23.54 -22.44 -31.63
N SER A 7 -22.99 -21.73 -32.62
CA SER A 7 -23.68 -21.47 -33.91
C SER A 7 -22.66 -21.26 -35.02
N ILE A 8 -21.89 -22.31 -35.32
CA ILE A 8 -20.87 -22.28 -36.39
C ILE A 8 -21.51 -22.20 -37.80
N ASP A 9 -22.77 -22.61 -37.94
CA ASP A 9 -23.45 -22.70 -39.23
C ASP A 9 -23.73 -21.34 -39.89
N ASP A 10 -23.78 -20.24 -39.11
CA ASP A 10 -24.03 -18.89 -39.63
C ASP A 10 -22.77 -18.01 -39.58
N VAL A 11 -21.94 -18.17 -40.62
CA VAL A 11 -20.66 -17.46 -40.80
C VAL A 11 -20.85 -15.93 -40.82
N SER A 12 -22.03 -15.44 -41.19
CA SER A 12 -22.33 -14.01 -41.27
C SER A 12 -22.42 -13.32 -39.90
N ALA A 13 -22.78 -14.07 -38.84
CA ALA A 13 -22.91 -13.55 -37.48
C ALA A 13 -21.59 -13.59 -36.68
N VAL A 14 -20.57 -14.29 -37.19
CA VAL A 14 -19.26 -14.50 -36.54
C VAL A 14 -18.53 -13.18 -36.23
N PRO A 15 -18.43 -12.19 -37.15
CA PRO A 15 -17.70 -10.95 -36.87
C PRO A 15 -18.35 -10.12 -35.76
N ARG A 16 -19.69 -10.10 -35.70
CA ARG A 16 -20.45 -9.37 -34.67
C ARG A 16 -20.21 -9.96 -33.27
N ARG A 17 -20.22 -11.30 -33.15
CA ARG A 17 -19.97 -12.00 -31.88
C ARG A 17 -18.51 -11.90 -31.45
N MET A 18 -17.57 -11.88 -32.40
CA MET A 18 -16.15 -11.68 -32.11
C MET A 18 -15.86 -10.29 -31.55
N ALA A 19 -16.45 -9.24 -32.15
CA ALA A 19 -16.29 -7.86 -31.68
C ALA A 19 -16.73 -7.69 -30.22
N LEU A 20 -17.84 -8.32 -29.82
CA LEU A 20 -18.31 -8.30 -28.44
C LEU A 20 -17.33 -9.00 -27.49
N ALA A 21 -16.78 -10.15 -27.89
CA ALA A 21 -15.81 -10.89 -27.08
C ALA A 21 -14.50 -10.11 -26.89
N LEU A 22 -14.03 -9.43 -27.94
CA LEU A 22 -12.85 -8.57 -27.88
C LEU A 22 -13.10 -7.31 -27.04
N ALA A 23 -14.29 -6.71 -27.15
CA ALA A 23 -14.67 -5.58 -26.30
C ALA A 23 -14.71 -5.98 -24.81
N ALA A 24 -15.30 -7.13 -24.49
CA ALA A 24 -15.31 -7.66 -23.13
C ALA A 24 -13.88 -7.91 -22.59
N ALA A 25 -12.99 -8.46 -23.42
CA ALA A 25 -11.58 -8.63 -23.06
C ALA A 25 -10.87 -7.28 -22.86
N PHE A 26 -11.10 -6.30 -23.74
CA PHE A 26 -10.54 -4.95 -23.64
C PHE A 26 -10.98 -4.25 -22.35
N TYR A 27 -12.28 -4.29 -22.02
CA TYR A 27 -12.78 -3.72 -20.77
C TYR A 27 -12.30 -4.49 -19.54
N GLY A 28 -12.16 -5.81 -19.62
CA GLY A 28 -11.62 -6.64 -18.55
C GLY A 28 -10.16 -6.33 -18.23
N LEU A 29 -9.29 -6.36 -19.25
CA LEU A 29 -7.88 -5.99 -19.09
C LEU A 29 -7.73 -4.52 -18.70
N GLY A 30 -8.47 -3.62 -19.35
CA GLY A 30 -8.44 -2.19 -19.08
C GLY A 30 -8.81 -1.87 -17.63
N SER A 31 -9.95 -2.38 -17.14
CA SER A 31 -10.36 -2.16 -15.74
C SER A 31 -9.42 -2.84 -14.74
N GLY A 32 -8.91 -4.03 -15.06
CA GLY A 32 -7.90 -4.76 -14.27
C GLY A 32 -6.65 -3.93 -14.01
N TYR A 33 -5.98 -3.52 -15.08
CA TYR A 33 -4.70 -2.82 -14.99
C TYR A 33 -4.83 -1.35 -14.57
N LEU A 34 -5.91 -0.66 -14.95
CA LEU A 34 -6.05 0.78 -14.67
C LEU A 34 -6.73 1.08 -13.35
N LEU A 35 -7.63 0.23 -12.85
CA LEU A 35 -8.40 0.50 -11.64
C LEU A 35 -7.98 -0.42 -10.49
N PHE A 36 -8.09 -1.72 -10.68
CA PHE A 36 -7.87 -2.67 -9.59
C PHE A 36 -6.40 -2.76 -9.16
N LEU A 37 -5.46 -2.71 -10.11
CA LEU A 37 -4.04 -2.79 -9.81
C LEU A 37 -3.51 -1.60 -8.99
N PRO A 38 -3.77 -0.31 -9.36
CA PRO A 38 -3.37 0.81 -8.52
C PRO A 38 -4.17 0.91 -7.21
N MET A 39 -5.42 0.43 -7.17
CA MET A 39 -6.21 0.38 -5.95
C MET A 39 -5.60 -0.61 -4.93
N GLY A 40 -5.18 -1.79 -5.39
CA GLY A 40 -4.44 -2.75 -4.58
C GLY A 40 -3.09 -2.20 -4.09
N GLY A 41 -2.35 -1.51 -4.96
CA GLY A 41 -1.08 -0.87 -4.59
C GLY A 41 -1.24 0.20 -3.51
N LYS A 42 -2.26 1.06 -3.63
CA LYS A 42 -2.59 2.08 -2.61
C LYS A 42 -2.93 1.44 -1.26
N LEU A 43 -3.74 0.38 -1.28
CA LEU A 43 -4.17 -0.29 -0.05
C LEU A 43 -2.98 -0.98 0.64
N ARG A 44 -2.10 -1.62 -0.14
CA ARG A 44 -0.87 -2.21 0.39
C ARG A 44 0.05 -1.16 1.01
N ARG A 45 0.23 -0.01 0.36
CA ARG A 45 1.04 1.08 0.92
C ARG A 45 0.47 1.61 2.24
N ARG A 46 -0.86 1.76 2.35
CA ARG A 46 -1.52 2.12 3.62
C ARG A 46 -1.31 1.06 4.69
N SER A 47 -1.39 -0.22 4.31
CA SER A 47 -1.16 -1.33 5.23
C SER A 47 0.29 -1.36 5.74
N GLU A 48 1.28 -1.10 4.88
CA GLU A 48 2.69 -0.99 5.25
C GLU A 48 2.94 0.20 6.19
N GLU A 49 2.32 1.36 5.95
CA GLU A 49 2.36 2.52 6.86
C GLU A 49 1.81 2.18 8.25
N GLU A 50 0.66 1.50 8.33
CA GLU A 50 0.09 1.07 9.62
C GLU A 50 0.95 0.04 10.34
N LEU A 51 1.53 -0.90 9.60
CA LEU A 51 2.35 -1.97 10.15
C LEU A 51 3.64 -1.40 10.75
N LEU A 52 4.24 -0.42 10.08
CA LEU A 52 5.39 0.34 10.61
C LEU A 52 5.06 1.06 11.91
N ILE A 53 3.90 1.74 12.01
CA ILE A 53 3.49 2.42 13.24
C ILE A 53 3.31 1.41 14.39
N LYS A 54 2.64 0.29 14.13
CA LYS A 54 2.44 -0.77 15.13
C LYS A 54 3.77 -1.38 15.58
N GLU A 55 4.71 -1.57 14.66
CA GLU A 55 6.05 -2.08 14.97
C GLU A 55 6.83 -1.12 15.87
N ILE A 56 6.77 0.20 15.60
CA ILE A 56 7.42 1.23 16.43
C ILE A 56 6.83 1.20 17.85
N ILE A 57 5.51 1.08 17.98
CA ILE A 57 4.85 0.99 19.30
C ILE A 57 5.34 -0.25 20.07
N ILE A 58 5.37 -1.41 19.42
CA ILE A 58 5.83 -2.66 20.04
C ILE A 58 7.29 -2.54 20.50
N ARG A 59 8.18 -2.04 19.62
CA ARG A 59 9.60 -1.81 19.97
C ARG A 59 9.73 -0.81 21.13
N GLY A 60 8.93 0.24 21.15
CA GLY A 60 8.89 1.21 22.24
C GLY A 60 8.50 0.57 23.59
N VAL A 61 7.45 -0.25 23.60
CA VAL A 61 7.00 -0.97 24.81
C VAL A 61 8.06 -1.98 25.30
N LEU A 62 8.71 -2.71 24.38
CA LEU A 62 9.81 -3.62 24.71
C LEU A 62 11.00 -2.88 25.35
N LEU A 63 11.37 -1.72 24.83
CA LEU A 63 12.44 -0.90 25.40
C LEU A 63 12.10 -0.41 26.82
N LEU A 64 10.84 -0.02 27.05
CA LEU A 64 10.35 0.35 28.39
C LEU A 64 10.41 -0.85 29.35
N GLN A 65 9.99 -2.04 28.90
CA GLN A 65 10.05 -3.25 29.71
C GLN A 65 11.49 -3.65 30.07
N SER A 66 12.43 -3.46 29.14
CA SER A 66 13.84 -3.78 29.35
C SER A 66 14.58 -2.84 30.31
N GLY A 67 13.91 -1.79 30.82
CA GLY A 67 14.52 -0.81 31.72
C GLY A 67 15.53 0.11 31.05
N ALA A 68 15.44 0.30 29.72
CA ALA A 68 16.31 1.21 28.99
C ALA A 68 16.13 2.66 29.46
N THR A 69 17.22 3.43 29.54
CA THR A 69 17.15 4.83 29.95
C THR A 69 16.31 5.64 28.95
N PRO A 70 15.51 6.63 29.40
CA PRO A 70 14.60 7.39 28.55
C PRO A 70 15.27 8.02 27.32
N SER A 71 16.55 8.41 27.45
CA SER A 71 17.35 8.94 26.34
C SER A 71 17.61 7.93 25.22
N VAL A 72 17.81 6.65 25.56
CA VAL A 72 18.02 5.56 24.59
C VAL A 72 16.70 5.19 23.90
N VAL A 73 15.59 5.24 24.65
CA VAL A 73 14.23 5.04 24.10
C VAL A 73 13.93 6.16 23.09
N GLU A 74 14.18 7.42 23.45
CA GLU A 74 13.96 8.58 22.58
C GLU A 74 14.84 8.54 21.32
N ALA A 75 16.11 8.15 21.44
CA ALA A 75 17.01 8.00 20.30
C ALA A 75 16.55 6.90 19.32
N ASN A 76 16.08 5.77 19.85
CA ASN A 76 15.54 4.67 19.02
C ASN A 76 14.25 5.09 18.31
N LEU A 77 13.30 5.72 19.01
CA LEU A 77 12.06 6.19 18.37
C LEU A 77 12.33 7.30 17.34
N LYS A 78 13.27 8.22 17.62
CA LYS A 78 13.72 9.25 16.66
C LYS A 78 14.35 8.66 15.40
N ALA A 79 14.95 7.46 15.47
CA ALA A 79 15.53 6.80 14.31
C ALA A 79 14.48 6.38 13.26
N TYR A 80 13.25 6.03 13.69
CA TYR A 80 12.16 5.66 12.78
C TYR A 80 11.41 6.85 12.18
N LEU A 81 11.64 8.08 12.67
CA LEU A 81 11.07 9.28 12.04
C LEU A 81 11.85 9.64 10.78
N GLU A 82 11.12 9.95 9.71
CA GLU A 82 11.67 10.56 8.50
C GLU A 82 12.40 11.87 8.85
N PRO A 83 13.54 12.19 8.21
CA PRO A 83 14.35 13.37 8.53
C PRO A 83 13.54 14.68 8.54
N ALA A 84 12.56 14.81 7.66
CA ALA A 84 11.66 15.96 7.58
C ALA A 84 10.75 16.12 8.82
N LYS A 85 10.32 15.01 9.45
CA LYS A 85 9.49 15.03 10.65
C LYS A 85 10.30 15.18 11.94
N ARG A 86 11.60 14.87 11.91
CA ARG A 86 12.52 15.08 13.05
C ARG A 86 12.66 16.56 13.42
N LEU A 87 12.50 17.48 12.46
CA LEU A 87 12.62 18.92 12.66
C LEU A 87 11.43 19.52 13.44
N VAL A 88 10.22 18.96 13.27
CA VAL A 88 9.00 19.43 13.97
C VAL A 88 9.01 19.02 15.45
N VAL A 89 9.67 17.91 15.78
CA VAL A 89 9.84 17.45 17.18
C VAL A 89 10.96 18.20 17.91
N LYS A 90 11.67 19.13 17.26
CA LYS A 90 12.61 20.03 17.95
C LYS A 90 11.85 21.14 18.69
N GLY A 91 11.10 20.76 19.71
CA GLY A 91 10.71 21.60 20.85
C GLY A 91 11.53 21.22 22.09
N PRO A 92 11.71 22.15 23.03
CA PRO A 92 12.99 22.72 23.42
C PRO A 92 13.98 21.68 23.95
N SER A 93 15.00 21.34 23.16
CA SER A 93 16.22 20.76 23.70
C SER A 93 17.10 21.89 24.26
N ALA A 94 17.59 21.69 25.49
CA ALA A 94 18.62 22.45 26.21
C ALA A 94 18.12 23.43 27.28
N VAL A 95 17.83 22.91 28.47
CA VAL A 95 18.38 23.56 29.67
C VAL A 95 19.72 22.86 29.94
N PRO A 96 20.86 23.51 29.69
CA PRO A 96 22.15 23.01 30.15
C PRO A 96 22.11 22.94 31.68
N ALA A 97 22.56 21.82 32.22
CA ALA A 97 22.91 21.69 33.62
C ALA A 97 23.89 22.81 33.97
N GLN A 98 23.42 23.77 34.75
CA GLN A 98 24.19 24.50 35.76
C GLN A 98 23.50 24.25 37.10
#